data_AF-A0A353YIY6-F1
#
_entry.id   AF-A0A353YIY6-F1
#
_cell.length_a   1.000
_cell.length_b   1.000
_cell.length_c   1.000
_cell.angle_alpha   90.00
_cell.angle_beta   90.00
_cell.angle_gamma   90.00
#
_symmetry.space_group_name_H-M   'P 1'
#
loop_
_entity.id
_entity.type
_entity.pdbx_description
1 polymer ?
#
loop_
_entity_poly.entity_id
_entity_poly.type
_entity_poly.pdbx_seq_one_letter_code
_entity_poly.pdbx_strand_id
1 'polypeptide(L)'
;ELPNTHGMAIFADGGVIASKPYAASANYINKMSDYCGNCRYNHKGRVEDDACPFNALYWNFLIGNQDVLQTNPRMGLVLKNVDRLSDDDRKQIQARAASLMKSFGMC
;
A
#
# COMPACT_ATOMS: atom_id res chain seq x y z
N GLU A 1 23.00 -5.70 -8.16
CA GLU A 1 21.79 -6.00 -7.35
C GLU A 1 20.51 -5.63 -8.11
N LEU A 2 20.27 -6.21 -9.29
CA LEU A 2 19.23 -5.76 -10.23
C LEU A 2 17.88 -6.53 -10.17
N PRO A 3 17.81 -7.88 -10.08
CA PRO A 3 16.52 -8.57 -10.17
C PRO A 3 15.65 -8.44 -8.90
N ASN A 4 16.28 -8.43 -7.71
CA ASN A 4 15.55 -8.36 -6.44
C ASN A 4 14.91 -6.99 -6.21
N THR A 5 15.64 -5.91 -6.51
CA THR A 5 15.15 -4.54 -6.31
C THR A 5 14.20 -4.12 -7.43
N HIS A 6 14.54 -4.40 -8.69
CA HIS A 6 13.81 -3.88 -9.86
C HIS A 6 12.57 -4.70 -10.22
N GLY A 7 12.62 -6.03 -10.05
CA GLY A 7 11.48 -6.92 -10.31
C GLY A 7 10.65 -7.20 -9.06
N MET A 8 11.26 -7.80 -8.02
CA MET A 8 10.52 -8.21 -6.83
C MET A 8 10.09 -7.05 -5.92
N ALA A 9 10.97 -6.11 -5.57
CA ALA A 9 10.67 -5.12 -4.54
C ALA A 9 9.75 -3.99 -5.04
N ILE A 10 9.96 -3.49 -6.26
CA ILE A 10 9.22 -2.31 -6.77
C ILE A 10 8.25 -2.62 -7.93
N PHE A 11 8.21 -3.88 -8.41
CA PHE A 11 7.34 -4.29 -9.51
C PHE A 11 7.52 -3.45 -10.80
N ALA A 12 8.69 -2.84 -11.01
CA ALA A 12 8.97 -1.97 -12.16
C ALA A 12 9.16 -2.76 -13.47
N ASP A 13 9.23 -4.08 -13.41
CA ASP A 13 9.22 -4.98 -14.57
C ASP A 13 7.80 -5.37 -15.02
N GLY A 14 6.75 -4.92 -14.33
CA GLY A 14 5.37 -5.31 -14.64
C GLY A 14 5.05 -6.79 -14.36
N GLY A 15 5.88 -7.47 -13.56
CA GLY A 15 5.66 -8.86 -13.15
C GLY A 15 6.45 -9.91 -13.92
N VAL A 16 7.57 -9.55 -14.55
CA VAL A 16 8.48 -10.52 -15.20
C VAL A 16 9.08 -11.50 -14.18
N ILE A 17 9.37 -11.05 -12.95
CA ILE A 17 9.95 -11.89 -11.89
C ILE A 17 8.96 -12.15 -10.74
N ALA A 18 8.04 -11.21 -10.48
CA ALA A 18 7.08 -11.31 -9.39
C ALA A 18 5.66 -11.55 -9.91
N SER A 19 4.98 -12.55 -9.38
CA SER A 19 3.59 -12.86 -9.78
C SER A 19 2.55 -11.79 -9.33
N LYS A 20 2.92 -10.89 -8.42
CA LYS A 20 2.12 -9.76 -7.91
C LYS A 20 3.06 -8.74 -7.25
N PRO A 21 2.69 -7.44 -7.16
CA PRO A 21 3.46 -6.47 -6.40
C PRO A 21 3.49 -6.86 -4.91
N TYR A 22 4.66 -6.83 -4.28
CA TYR A 22 4.81 -7.03 -2.84
C TYR A 22 4.49 -5.74 -2.05
N ALA A 23 3.33 -5.15 -2.33
CA ALA A 23 2.77 -4.08 -1.51
C ALA A 23 2.00 -4.69 -0.34
N ALA A 24 2.26 -4.21 0.88
CA ALA A 24 1.59 -4.69 2.08
C ALA A 24 1.24 -3.54 3.03
N SER A 25 0.13 -3.71 3.74
CA SER A 25 -0.30 -2.79 4.80
C SER A 25 0.31 -3.20 6.14
N ALA A 26 0.11 -2.38 7.19
CA ALA A 26 0.57 -2.67 8.54
C ALA A 26 0.00 -3.98 9.11
N ASN A 27 -1.12 -4.48 8.59
CA ASN A 27 -1.69 -5.77 8.99
C ASN A 27 -0.75 -6.94 8.67
N TYR A 28 0.01 -6.86 7.57
CA TYR A 28 1.02 -7.88 7.27
C TYR A 28 2.18 -7.83 8.27
N ILE A 29 2.70 -6.62 8.52
CA ILE A 29 3.79 -6.39 9.48
C ILE A 29 3.39 -6.90 10.87
N ASN A 30 2.18 -6.57 11.34
CA ASN A 30 1.66 -7.02 12.63
C ASN A 30 1.50 -8.55 12.72
N LYS A 31 1.16 -9.24 11.61
CA LYS A 31 1.02 -10.70 11.61
C LYS A 31 2.36 -11.44 11.57
N MET A 32 3.37 -10.81 10.99
CA MET A 32 4.67 -11.44 10.73
C MET A 32 5.77 -10.97 11.69
N SER A 33 5.46 -10.04 12.61
CA SER A 33 6.41 -9.48 13.57
C SER A 33 5.71 -9.03 14.86
N ASP A 34 6.49 -8.67 15.86
CA ASP A 34 6.06 -8.08 17.13
C ASP A 34 6.22 -6.54 17.17
N TYR A 35 6.71 -5.92 16.10
CA TYR A 35 7.01 -4.48 16.05
C TYR A 35 5.82 -3.58 16.32
N CYS A 36 4.61 -4.01 15.95
CA CYS A 36 3.40 -3.23 16.15
C CYS A 36 2.97 -3.15 17.63
N GLY A 37 3.47 -4.02 18.51
CA GLY A 37 3.04 -4.09 19.92
C GLY A 37 3.40 -2.84 20.73
N ASN A 38 4.59 -2.29 20.50
CA ASN A 38 5.09 -1.07 21.17
C ASN A 38 5.23 0.12 20.21
N CYS A 39 4.65 0.03 19.02
CA CYS A 39 4.73 1.10 18.03
C CYS A 39 3.82 2.27 18.44
N ARG A 40 4.28 3.51 18.25
CA ARG A 40 3.43 4.71 18.41
C ARG A 40 2.22 4.70 17.46
N TYR A 41 2.36 4.02 16.31
CA TYR A 41 1.33 3.99 15.30
C TYR A 41 0.38 2.81 15.47
N ASN A 42 -0.91 3.08 15.29
CA ASN A 42 -1.97 2.08 15.27
C ASN A 42 -1.99 1.34 13.92
N HIS A 43 -1.67 0.05 13.95
CA HIS A 43 -1.69 -0.80 12.75
C HIS A 43 -3.10 -1.03 12.17
N LYS A 44 -4.17 -0.74 12.94
CA LYS A 44 -5.57 -0.89 12.51
C LYS A 44 -6.14 0.38 11.86
N GLY A 45 -5.58 1.55 12.17
CA GLY A 45 -6.01 2.82 11.59
C GLY A 45 -5.65 2.91 10.11
N ARG A 46 -6.42 3.64 9.32
CA ARG A 46 -6.23 3.79 7.87
C ARG A 46 -5.81 5.20 7.47
N VAL A 47 -6.46 6.22 8.05
CA VAL A 47 -6.26 7.64 7.68
C VAL A 47 -6.02 8.55 8.88
N GLU A 48 -6.27 8.05 10.08
CA GLU A 48 -6.15 8.74 11.35
C GLU A 48 -4.71 9.21 11.60
N ASP A 49 -4.55 10.19 12.49
CA ASP A 49 -3.24 10.80 12.76
C ASP A 49 -2.23 9.82 13.36
N ASP A 50 -2.70 8.88 14.17
CA ASP A 50 -1.92 7.78 14.74
C ASP A 50 -1.89 6.53 13.86
N ALA A 51 -2.60 6.51 12.72
CA ALA A 51 -2.60 5.36 11.82
C ALA A 51 -1.20 5.08 11.27
N CYS A 52 -0.84 3.79 11.18
CA CYS A 52 0.42 3.39 10.58
C CYS A 52 0.53 3.89 9.13
N PRO A 53 1.62 4.60 8.75
CA PRO A 53 1.80 5.15 7.40
C PRO A 53 1.66 4.13 6.27
N PHE A 54 2.05 2.87 6.53
CA PHE A 54 1.91 1.76 5.57
C PHE A 54 0.47 1.55 5.12
N ASN A 55 -0.54 1.85 5.95
CA ASN A 55 -1.93 1.64 5.59
C ASN A 55 -2.40 2.63 4.52
N ALA A 56 -2.21 3.94 4.76
CA ALA A 56 -2.58 4.97 3.78
C ALA A 56 -1.78 4.82 2.47
N LEU A 57 -0.46 4.56 2.57
CA LEU A 57 0.39 4.38 1.40
C LEU A 57 0.04 3.13 0.59
N TYR A 58 -0.29 2.01 1.24
CA TYR A 58 -0.72 0.79 0.58
C TYR A 58 -2.00 1.01 -0.24
N TRP A 59 -3.02 1.63 0.37
CA TRP A 59 -4.27 1.91 -0.33
C TRP A 59 -4.07 2.94 -1.45
N ASN A 60 -3.28 3.99 -1.21
CA ASN A 60 -2.95 4.98 -2.23
C ASN A 60 -2.23 4.34 -3.44
N PHE A 61 -1.32 3.40 -3.20
CA PHE A 61 -0.65 2.63 -4.25
C PHE A 61 -1.66 1.83 -5.09
N LEU A 62 -2.59 1.11 -4.44
CA LEU A 62 -3.59 0.33 -5.15
C LEU A 62 -4.56 1.19 -5.94
N ILE A 63 -5.01 2.32 -5.38
CA ILE A 63 -5.90 3.27 -6.07
C ILE A 63 -5.21 3.86 -7.29
N GLY A 64 -3.98 4.35 -7.14
CA GLY A 64 -3.24 5.02 -8.22
C GLY A 64 -2.80 4.08 -9.35
N ASN A 65 -2.66 2.78 -9.09
CA ASN A 65 -2.21 1.79 -10.06
C ASN A 65 -3.30 0.79 -10.46
N GLN A 66 -4.57 1.07 -10.13
CA GLN A 66 -5.70 0.15 -10.35
C GLN A 66 -5.78 -0.29 -11.82
N ASP A 67 -5.63 0.64 -12.77
CA ASP A 67 -5.75 0.37 -14.21
C ASP A 67 -4.68 -0.59 -14.75
N VAL A 68 -3.48 -0.56 -14.16
CA VAL A 68 -2.38 -1.45 -14.53
C VAL A 68 -2.55 -2.80 -13.84
N LEU A 69 -2.87 -2.78 -12.54
CA LEU A 69 -2.94 -3.98 -11.70
C LEU A 69 -4.16 -4.86 -11.99
N GLN A 70 -5.24 -4.32 -12.56
CA GLN A 70 -6.44 -5.09 -12.91
C GLN A 70 -6.16 -6.19 -13.94
N THR A 71 -5.11 -6.05 -14.74
CA THR A 71 -4.69 -7.07 -15.71
C THR A 71 -4.08 -8.31 -15.04
N ASN A 72 -3.67 -8.21 -13.76
CA ASN A 72 -3.11 -9.32 -13.00
C ASN A 72 -4.22 -10.11 -12.29
N PRO A 73 -4.47 -11.39 -12.64
CA PRO A 73 -5.53 -12.20 -12.04
C PRO A 73 -5.39 -12.37 -10.51
N ARG A 74 -4.16 -12.35 -9.99
CA ARG A 74 -3.88 -12.48 -8.55
C ARG A 74 -4.25 -11.22 -7.76
N MET A 75 -4.41 -10.08 -8.43
CA MET A 75 -4.82 -8.82 -7.81
C MET A 75 -6.33 -8.63 -7.78
N GLY A 76 -7.12 -9.46 -8.46
CA GLY A 76 -8.57 -9.29 -8.59
C GLY A 76 -9.31 -9.16 -7.25
N LEU A 77 -8.98 -9.99 -6.24
CA LEU A 77 -9.62 -9.87 -4.92
C LEU A 77 -9.21 -8.59 -4.18
N VAL A 78 -7.95 -8.17 -4.33
CA VAL A 78 -7.42 -6.96 -3.68
C VAL A 78 -8.10 -5.72 -4.28
N LEU A 79 -8.20 -5.66 -5.61
CA LEU A 79 -8.82 -4.53 -6.31
C LEU A 79 -10.33 -4.47 -6.10
N LYS A 80 -11.02 -5.61 -5.92
CA LYS A 80 -12.42 -5.59 -5.47
C LYS A 80 -12.62 -4.88 -4.13
N ASN A 81 -11.63 -4.87 -3.25
CA ASN A 81 -11.72 -4.09 -2.01
C ASN A 81 -11.50 -2.60 -2.27
N VAL A 82 -10.71 -2.24 -3.28
CA VAL A 82 -10.57 -0.85 -3.74
C VAL A 82 -11.90 -0.38 -4.32
N ASP A 83 -12.58 -1.19 -5.12
CA ASP A 83 -13.89 -0.87 -5.73
C ASP A 83 -14.99 -0.62 -4.70
N ARG A 84 -14.85 -1.16 -3.49
CA ARG A 84 -15.79 -0.95 -2.38
C ARG A 84 -15.57 0.36 -1.61
N LEU A 85 -14.46 1.05 -1.85
CA LEU A 85 -14.20 2.36 -1.24
C LEU A 85 -15.11 3.41 -1.85
N SER A 86 -15.76 4.21 -1.01
CA SER A 86 -16.47 5.40 -1.45
C SER A 86 -15.49 6.43 -2.03
N ASP A 87 -16.00 7.37 -2.81
CA ASP A 87 -15.18 8.48 -3.32
C ASP A 87 -14.59 9.32 -2.19
N ASP A 88 -15.32 9.45 -1.07
CA ASP A 88 -14.85 10.14 0.12
C ASP A 88 -13.67 9.39 0.78
N ASP A 89 -13.81 8.07 0.96
CA ASP A 89 -12.73 7.21 1.45
C ASP A 89 -11.47 7.35 0.59
N ARG A 90 -11.62 7.31 -0.73
CA ARG A 90 -10.51 7.45 -1.69
C ARG A 90 -9.81 8.80 -1.51
N LYS A 91 -10.57 9.89 -1.42
CA LYS A 91 -10.02 11.24 -1.20
C LYS A 91 -9.27 11.34 0.13
N GLN A 92 -9.83 10.81 1.21
CA GLN A 92 -9.19 10.82 2.53
C GLN A 92 -7.86 10.05 2.52
N ILE A 93 -7.85 8.86 1.90
CA ILE A 93 -6.64 8.02 1.76
C ILE A 93 -5.56 8.76 0.96
N GLN A 94 -5.93 9.33 -0.20
CA GLN A 94 -5.00 10.06 -1.06
C GLN A 94 -4.45 11.31 -0.36
N ALA A 95 -5.30 12.08 0.33
CA ALA A 95 -4.88 13.25 1.10
C ALA A 95 -3.91 12.87 2.22
N ARG A 96 -4.21 11.80 2.98
CA ARG A 96 -3.32 11.30 4.03
C ARG A 96 -1.99 10.83 3.46
N ALA A 97 -2.01 10.07 2.37
CA ALA A 97 -0.79 9.60 1.70
C ALA A 97 0.07 10.77 1.21
N ALA A 98 -0.54 11.79 0.59
CA ALA A 98 0.16 13.00 0.16
C ALA A 98 0.81 13.75 1.34
N SER A 99 0.09 13.89 2.46
CA SER A 99 0.63 14.48 3.68
C SER A 99 1.82 13.69 4.24
N LEU A 100 1.74 12.35 4.24
CA LEU A 100 2.83 11.48 4.69
C LEU A 100 4.05 11.59 3.77
N MET A 101 3.86 11.53 2.46
CA MET A 101 4.95 11.68 1.47
C MET A 101 5.67 13.02 1.65
N LYS A 102 4.90 14.12 1.79
CA LYS A 102 5.47 15.44 2.09
C LYS A 102 6.26 15.45 3.40
N SER A 103 5.75 14.80 4.45
CA SER A 103 6.45 14.70 5.74
C SER A 103 7.75 13.89 5.65
N PHE A 104 7.85 12.96 4.70
CA PHE A 104 9.06 12.16 4.44
C PHE A 104 10.04 12.83 3.48
N GLY A 105 9.75 14.05 3.02
CA GLY A 105 10.61 14.79 2.09
C GLY A 105 10.48 14.33 0.64
N MET A 106 9.41 13.61 0.30
CA MET A 106 9.08 13.28 -1.09
C MET A 106 8.24 14.44 -1.67
N CYS A 107 8.79 15.11 -2.68
CA CYS A 107 8.17 16.24 -3.38
C CYS A 107 7.22 15.76 -4.48
#